data_AF-A0A932LGW8-F1
#
_entry.id   AF-A0A932LGW8-F1
#
_cell.length_a   1.000
_cell.length_b   1.000
_cell.length_c   1.000
_cell.angle_alpha   90.00
_cell.angle_beta   90.00
_cell.angle_gamma   90.00
#
_symmetry.space_group_name_H-M   'P 1'
#
loop_
_entity.id
_entity.type
_entity.pdbx_description
1 polymer ?
#
loop_
_entity_poly.entity_id
_entity_poly.type
_entity_poly.pdbx_seq_one_letter_code
_entity_poly.pdbx_strand_id
1 'polypeptide(L)'
;MKKVVTKLALMSVVGMAVIALMTCLTVEPAQARVKYSTAFKAAYPELKGVTCFTCHDKDPESPTSRKLRNAYGVALEHALGKKNVLDVEVIKTALTKAEAEKSPDNGKTFGDIIKAGKLPATK
;
A
#
# COMPACT_ATOMS: atom_id res chain seq x y z
N MET A 1 46.54 -9.30 -35.52
CA MET A 1 45.38 -9.89 -34.83
C MET A 1 45.26 -9.50 -33.34
N LYS A 2 46.36 -9.32 -32.58
CA LYS A 2 46.31 -8.96 -31.14
C LYS A 2 45.72 -7.57 -30.78
N LYS A 3 45.71 -6.61 -31.72
CA LYS A 3 45.23 -5.22 -31.49
C LYS A 3 43.71 -5.03 -31.69
N VAL A 4 43.02 -6.01 -32.30
CA VAL A 4 41.57 -5.91 -32.57
C VAL A 4 40.77 -6.48 -31.40
N VAL A 5 41.28 -7.52 -30.75
CA VAL A 5 40.65 -8.15 -29.57
C VAL A 5 40.62 -7.22 -28.35
N THR A 6 41.60 -6.30 -28.25
CA THR A 6 41.72 -5.35 -27.13
C THR A 6 40.74 -4.18 -27.21
N LYS A 7 40.32 -3.75 -28.40
CA LYS A 7 39.32 -2.66 -28.54
C LYS A 7 37.88 -3.14 -28.35
N LEU A 8 37.61 -4.42 -28.61
CA LEU A 8 36.28 -5.00 -28.45
C LEU A 8 35.93 -5.27 -26.96
N ALA A 9 36.94 -5.59 -26.14
CA ALA A 9 36.76 -5.75 -24.70
C ALA A 9 36.50 -4.41 -23.97
N LEU A 10 37.03 -3.29 -24.48
CA LEU A 10 36.90 -1.98 -23.84
C LEU A 10 35.55 -1.28 -24.13
N MET A 11 34.91 -1.60 -25.25
CA MET A 11 33.57 -1.06 -25.61
C MET A 11 32.41 -1.79 -24.92
N SER A 12 32.65 -2.95 -24.30
CA SER A 12 31.62 -3.70 -23.57
C SER A 12 31.44 -3.23 -22.11
N VAL A 13 32.49 -2.66 -21.51
CA VAL A 13 32.47 -2.23 -20.09
C VAL A 13 31.76 -0.88 -19.90
N VAL A 14 31.77 0.00 -20.91
CA VAL A 14 31.13 1.33 -20.83
C VAL A 14 29.62 1.25 -21.13
N GLY A 15 29.17 0.35 -22.01
CA GLY A 15 27.74 0.19 -22.32
C GLY A 15 26.92 -0.41 -21.18
N MET A 16 27.53 -1.27 -20.37
CA MET A 16 26.85 -1.98 -19.28
C MET A 16 26.72 -1.14 -18.00
N ALA A 17 27.52 -0.08 -17.86
CA ALA A 17 27.43 0.88 -16.74
C ALA A 17 26.28 1.89 -16.89
N VAL A 18 25.85 2.19 -18.12
CA VAL A 18 24.78 3.18 -18.39
C VAL A 18 23.39 2.58 -18.20
N ILE A 19 23.22 1.27 -18.46
CA ILE A 19 21.93 0.57 -18.30
C ILE A 19 21.63 0.25 -16.83
N ALA A 20 22.65 0.06 -15.99
CA ALA A 20 22.47 -0.17 -14.55
C ALA A 20 22.05 1.08 -13.76
N LEU A 21 22.25 2.29 -14.31
CA LEU A 21 21.92 3.55 -13.63
C LEU A 21 20.47 4.01 -13.87
N MET A 22 19.75 3.41 -14.83
CA MET A 22 18.40 3.85 -15.23
C MET A 22 17.25 3.11 -14.55
N THR A 23 17.50 2.11 -13.72
CA THR A 23 16.44 1.30 -13.08
C THR A 23 16.01 1.77 -11.68
N CYS A 24 16.60 2.84 -11.14
CA CYS A 24 16.29 3.31 -9.78
C CYS A 24 15.16 4.36 -9.67
N LEU A 25 14.51 4.78 -10.77
CA LEU A 25 13.63 5.95 -10.77
C LEU A 25 12.11 5.70 -10.57
N THR A 26 11.67 4.50 -10.19
CA THR A 26 10.23 4.25 -9.90
C THR A 26 9.97 3.96 -8.43
N VAL A 27 10.37 4.88 -7.54
CA VAL A 27 10.03 4.82 -6.11
C VAL A 27 8.81 5.71 -5.80
N GLU A 28 7.62 5.31 -6.28
CA GLU A 28 6.37 6.01 -5.93
C GLU A 28 5.40 5.33 -4.94
N PRO A 29 5.79 4.44 -3.99
CA PRO A 29 4.85 3.96 -2.98
C PRO A 29 4.70 4.91 -1.77
N ALA A 30 5.56 5.92 -1.62
CA ALA A 30 5.57 6.78 -0.42
C ALA A 30 4.36 7.74 -0.35
N GLN A 31 3.94 8.29 -1.50
CA GLN A 31 2.87 9.28 -1.54
C GLN A 31 1.49 8.70 -1.18
N ALA A 32 1.18 7.48 -1.67
CA ALA A 32 -0.08 6.81 -1.38
C ALA A 32 -0.30 6.63 0.13
N ARG A 33 0.74 6.23 0.88
CA ARG A 33 0.67 5.98 2.34
C ARG A 33 0.12 7.18 3.10
N VAL A 34 0.62 8.38 2.80
CA VAL A 34 0.18 9.61 3.46
C VAL A 34 -1.27 9.92 3.11
N LYS A 35 -1.67 9.74 1.85
CA LYS A 35 -3.06 9.99 1.40
C LYS A 35 -4.07 9.07 2.09
N TYR A 36 -3.81 7.76 2.17
CA TYR A 36 -4.70 6.83 2.88
C TYR A 36 -4.81 7.15 4.37
N SER A 37 -3.69 7.38 5.05
CA SER A 37 -3.73 7.71 6.48
C SER A 37 -4.45 9.03 6.73
N THR A 38 -4.25 10.03 5.88
CA THR A 38 -4.93 11.34 5.97
C THR A 38 -6.42 11.18 5.72
N ALA A 39 -6.83 10.46 4.68
CA ALA A 39 -8.22 10.22 4.37
C ALA A 39 -8.95 9.49 5.50
N PHE A 40 -8.32 8.45 6.07
CA PHE A 40 -8.91 7.70 7.19
C PHE A 40 -9.09 8.58 8.44
N LYS A 41 -8.06 9.33 8.83
CA LYS A 41 -8.14 10.23 10.00
C LYS A 41 -9.14 11.36 9.80
N ALA A 42 -9.29 11.84 8.57
CA ALA A 42 -10.29 12.84 8.23
C ALA A 42 -11.71 12.27 8.26
N ALA A 43 -11.89 11.01 7.85
CA ALA A 43 -13.19 10.33 7.88
C ALA A 43 -13.62 9.96 9.30
N TYR A 44 -12.67 9.60 10.18
CA TYR A 44 -12.94 9.10 11.53
C TYR A 44 -12.05 9.80 12.58
N PRO A 45 -12.25 11.11 12.83
CA PRO A 45 -11.39 11.89 13.73
C PRO A 45 -11.42 11.41 15.19
N GLU A 46 -12.50 10.74 15.60
CA GLU A 46 -12.67 10.14 16.92
C GLU A 46 -11.88 8.84 17.13
N LEU A 47 -11.49 8.15 16.05
CA LEU A 47 -10.73 6.91 16.14
C LEU A 47 -9.25 7.18 16.46
N LYS A 48 -8.84 6.74 17.65
CA LYS A 48 -7.45 6.83 18.10
C LYS A 48 -6.66 5.58 17.67
N GLY A 49 -5.33 5.70 17.62
CA GLY A 49 -4.46 4.56 17.33
C GLY A 49 -4.47 4.10 15.87
N VAL A 50 -4.94 4.94 14.93
CA VAL A 50 -4.89 4.66 13.49
C VAL A 50 -3.44 4.50 13.04
N THR A 51 -3.09 3.32 12.55
CA THR A 51 -1.77 2.99 12.00
C THR A 51 -1.91 2.28 10.66
N CYS A 52 -0.81 1.92 10.00
CA CYS A 52 -0.87 1.06 8.82
C CYS A 52 -1.59 -0.27 9.11
N PHE A 53 -1.58 -0.74 10.36
CA PHE A 53 -2.21 -1.99 10.74
C PHE A 53 -3.75 -1.92 10.80
N THR A 54 -4.33 -0.74 10.61
CA THR A 54 -5.77 -0.60 10.41
C THR A 54 -6.23 -1.32 9.14
N CYS A 55 -5.40 -1.36 8.09
CA CYS A 55 -5.71 -2.03 6.82
C CYS A 55 -4.72 -3.16 6.46
N HIS A 56 -3.58 -3.23 7.13
CA HIS A 56 -2.53 -4.20 6.86
C HIS A 56 -2.35 -5.16 8.02
N ASP A 57 -2.02 -6.42 7.72
CA ASP A 57 -1.57 -7.38 8.73
C ASP A 57 -0.05 -7.46 8.76
N LYS A 58 0.49 -7.94 9.88
CA LYS A 58 1.91 -8.29 9.96
C LYS A 58 2.16 -9.53 9.12
N ASP A 59 3.14 -9.42 8.24
CA ASP A 59 3.68 -10.57 7.52
C ASP A 59 4.75 -11.23 8.40
N PRO A 60 4.60 -12.53 8.77
CA PRO A 60 5.54 -13.21 9.65
C PRO A 60 6.94 -13.37 9.03
N GLU A 61 7.03 -13.41 7.69
CA GLU A 61 8.30 -13.48 6.97
C GLU A 61 8.86 -12.08 6.69
N SER A 62 8.02 -11.05 6.71
CA SER A 62 8.43 -9.66 6.50
C SER A 62 7.67 -8.67 7.41
N PRO A 63 8.03 -8.54 8.70
CA PRO A 63 7.25 -7.76 9.67
C PRO A 63 7.11 -6.25 9.36
N THR A 64 8.03 -5.71 8.54
CA THR A 64 8.00 -4.33 8.05
C THR A 64 7.17 -4.16 6.77
N SER A 65 6.84 -5.25 6.09
CA SER A 65 5.99 -5.26 4.91
C SER A 65 4.59 -4.75 5.26
N ARG A 66 4.00 -4.04 4.30
CA ARG A 66 2.60 -3.60 4.30
C ARG A 66 1.88 -4.16 3.08
N LYS A 67 2.34 -5.30 2.56
CA LYS A 67 1.74 -5.96 1.40
C LYS A 67 0.54 -6.81 1.81
N LEU A 68 0.63 -7.49 2.94
CA LEU A 68 -0.46 -8.28 3.49
C LEU A 68 -1.57 -7.34 3.98
N ARG A 69 -2.79 -7.56 3.50
CA ARG A 69 -3.98 -6.81 3.91
C ARG A 69 -4.81 -7.67 4.85
N ASN A 70 -5.33 -7.03 5.89
CA ASN A 70 -6.36 -7.64 6.73
C ASN A 70 -7.71 -7.60 5.99
N ALA A 71 -8.76 -8.18 6.58
CA ALA A 71 -10.07 -8.26 5.95
C ALA A 71 -10.64 -6.88 5.54
N TYR A 72 -10.46 -5.85 6.39
CA TYR A 72 -10.89 -4.49 6.06
C TYR A 72 -10.06 -3.88 4.91
N GLY A 73 -8.75 -4.11 4.90
CA GLY A 73 -7.88 -3.66 3.81
C GLY A 73 -8.23 -4.30 2.47
N VAL A 74 -8.66 -5.57 2.46
CA VAL A 74 -9.16 -6.25 1.26
C VAL A 74 -10.48 -5.64 0.80
N ALA A 75 -11.43 -5.41 1.72
CA ALA A 75 -12.69 -4.72 1.40
C ALA A 75 -12.44 -3.33 0.79
N LEU A 76 -11.49 -2.56 1.35
CA LEU A 76 -11.08 -1.27 0.81
C LEU A 76 -10.44 -1.38 -0.58
N GLU A 77 -9.55 -2.35 -0.81
CA GLU A 77 -8.96 -2.59 -2.14
C GLU A 77 -10.02 -2.91 -3.19
N HIS A 78 -10.99 -3.76 -2.86
CA HIS A 78 -12.13 -4.06 -3.74
C HIS A 78 -12.96 -2.81 -4.03
N ALA A 79 -13.25 -1.99 -3.02
CA ALA A 79 -14.01 -0.75 -3.18
C ALA A 79 -13.29 0.29 -4.05
N LEU A 80 -11.95 0.34 -4.00
CA LEU A 80 -11.13 1.22 -4.83
C LEU A 80 -11.05 0.77 -6.29
N GLY A 81 -11.14 -0.54 -6.55
CA GLY A 81 -11.08 -1.14 -7.88
C GLY A 81 -9.72 -1.04 -8.60
N LYS A 82 -8.75 -0.32 -8.03
CA LYS A 82 -7.38 -0.18 -8.57
C LYS A 82 -6.37 0.13 -7.47
N LYS A 83 -5.10 -0.14 -7.75
CA LYS A 83 -3.98 0.15 -6.84
C LYS A 83 -3.53 1.61 -6.97
N ASN A 84 -2.83 2.11 -5.95
CA ASN A 84 -2.19 3.43 -5.93
C ASN A 84 -3.15 4.61 -6.20
N VAL A 85 -4.40 4.54 -5.74
CA VAL A 85 -5.30 5.71 -5.75
C VAL A 85 -4.70 6.81 -4.86
N LEU A 86 -4.59 8.02 -5.39
CA LEU A 86 -4.05 9.21 -4.70
C LEU A 86 -5.13 10.27 -4.40
N ASP A 87 -6.29 10.16 -5.05
CA ASP A 87 -7.43 11.05 -4.86
C ASP A 87 -8.09 10.75 -3.50
N VAL A 88 -8.08 11.75 -2.62
CA VAL A 88 -8.57 11.62 -1.24
C VAL A 88 -10.08 11.41 -1.19
N GLU A 89 -10.86 12.01 -2.10
CA GLU A 89 -12.31 11.86 -2.12
C GLU A 89 -12.73 10.48 -2.63
N VAL A 90 -11.98 9.94 -3.61
CA VAL A 90 -12.14 8.54 -4.03
C VAL A 90 -11.81 7.58 -2.88
N ILE A 91 -10.73 7.85 -2.13
CA ILE A 91 -10.38 7.04 -0.96
C ILE A 91 -11.46 7.11 0.10
N LYS A 92 -11.97 8.30 0.45
CA LYS A 92 -13.08 8.45 1.42
C LYS A 92 -14.32 7.68 0.99
N THR A 93 -14.71 7.79 -0.28
CA THR A 93 -15.85 7.03 -0.82
C THR A 93 -15.63 5.52 -0.69
N ALA A 94 -14.41 5.05 -0.95
CA ALA A 94 -14.07 3.64 -0.80
C ALA A 94 -14.05 3.16 0.66
N LEU A 95 -13.64 4.02 1.61
CA LEU A 95 -13.72 3.75 3.05
C LEU A 95 -15.18 3.50 3.47
N THR A 96 -16.10 4.38 3.06
CA THR A 96 -17.53 4.23 3.34
C THR A 96 -18.13 2.97 2.70
N LYS A 97 -17.68 2.59 1.49
CA LYS A 97 -18.11 1.31 0.89
C LYS A 97 -17.59 0.11 1.68
N ALA A 98 -16.33 0.14 2.11
CA ALA A 98 -15.76 -0.92 2.92
C ALA A 98 -16.46 -1.09 4.28
N GLU A 99 -17.05 -0.03 4.84
CA GLU A 99 -17.86 -0.11 6.06
C GLU A 99 -19.05 -1.07 5.94
N ALA A 100 -19.63 -1.23 4.74
CA ALA A 100 -20.79 -2.08 4.53
C ALA A 100 -20.46 -3.58 4.54
N GLU A 101 -19.18 -3.94 4.41
CA GLU A 101 -18.74 -5.33 4.39
C GLU A 101 -18.74 -5.94 5.80
N LYS A 102 -18.98 -7.25 5.86
CA LYS A 102 -18.95 -8.01 7.12
C LYS A 102 -17.53 -8.21 7.62
N SER A 103 -17.33 -7.96 8.92
CA SER A 103 -16.13 -8.39 9.63
C SER A 103 -16.20 -9.90 9.87
N PRO A 104 -15.09 -10.64 9.61
CA PRO A 104 -15.05 -12.08 9.81
C PRO A 104 -15.16 -12.49 11.29
N ASP A 105 -14.81 -11.60 12.23
CA ASP A 105 -14.54 -11.99 13.61
C ASP A 105 -15.75 -11.92 14.54
N ASN A 106 -16.78 -11.15 14.19
CA ASN A 106 -17.87 -10.85 15.13
C ASN A 106 -19.26 -10.73 14.48
N GLY A 107 -19.40 -11.07 13.20
CA GLY A 107 -20.67 -11.04 12.47
C GLY A 107 -21.26 -9.64 12.23
N LYS A 108 -20.59 -8.58 12.69
CA LYS A 108 -20.96 -7.19 12.46
C LYS A 108 -20.33 -6.66 11.17
N THR A 109 -20.81 -5.53 10.68
CA THR A 109 -20.12 -4.82 9.60
C THR A 109 -18.89 -4.08 10.13
N PHE A 110 -17.94 -3.75 9.25
CA PHE A 110 -16.83 -2.87 9.65
C PHE A 110 -17.32 -1.50 10.11
N GLY A 111 -18.41 -0.99 9.52
CA GLY A 111 -19.07 0.24 9.93
C GLY A 111 -19.60 0.17 11.36
N ASP A 112 -20.19 -0.96 11.77
CA ASP A 112 -20.66 -1.14 13.15
C ASP A 112 -19.50 -1.13 14.16
N ILE A 113 -18.34 -1.69 13.78
CA ILE A 113 -17.12 -1.67 14.61
C ILE A 113 -16.58 -0.23 14.73
N ILE A 114 -16.51 0.49 13.61
CA ILE A 114 -16.07 1.89 13.55
C ILE A 114 -16.98 2.80 14.38
N LYS A 115 -18.30 2.67 14.22
CA LYS A 115 -19.31 3.41 15.01
C LYS A 115 -19.22 3.12 16.52
N ALA A 116 -18.73 1.93 16.89
CA ALA A 116 -18.45 1.58 18.28
C ALA A 116 -17.12 2.16 18.80
N GLY A 117 -16.44 3.02 18.03
CA GLY A 117 -15.17 3.65 18.41
C GLY A 117 -13.97 2.71 18.32
N LYS A 118 -14.08 1.60 17.58
CA LYS A 118 -13.02 0.59 17.43
C LYS A 118 -12.46 0.59 16.01
N LEU A 119 -11.23 0.13 15.85
CA LEU A 119 -10.64 -0.04 14.52
C LEU A 119 -11.31 -1.24 13.80
N PRO A 120 -11.52 -1.18 12.48
CA PRO A 120 -12.27 -2.20 11.75
C PRO A 120 -11.60 -3.58 11.72
N ALA A 121 -10.28 -3.64 11.90
CA ALA A 121 -9.50 -4.88 11.97
C ALA A 121 -9.16 -5.31 13.40
N THR A 122 -9.95 -4.88 14.40
CA THR A 122 -9.75 -5.36 15.77
C THR A 122 -10.20 -6.82 15.85
N LYS A 123 -9.25 -7.72 16.10
CA LYS A 123 -9.51 -9.12 16.44
C LYS A 123 -10.05 -9.25 17.85
#